data_AF-A0A9P5MPQ7-F1
#
_entry.id   AF-A0A9P5MPQ7-F1
#
_cell.length_a   1.000
_cell.length_b   1.000
_cell.length_c   1.000
_cell.angle_alpha   90.00
_cell.angle_beta   90.00
_cell.angle_gamma   90.00
#
_symmetry.space_group_name_H-M   'P 1'
#
loop_
_entity.id
_entity.type
_entity.pdbx_description
1 polymer ?
#
loop_
_entity_poly.entity_id
_entity_poly.type
_entity_poly.pdbx_seq_one_letter_code
_entity_poly.pdbx_strand_id
1 'polypeptide(L)'
;MAEALTQDWAARDLNANQRPPCGSLGVYNAFSRANPACPIGYIVMEYIDAPDCDEGDDQLVARAVQTLICIQGPSSAPGPVGGGRVIHNFSTEWTSAITYYTVKKLQEHMNGLFKYMGDTRRVDVEADAPDGLRLCPCDITPGNFKKYRDGTVVALDFHATCFLPPSFFAVAMEKVMGIFAWKVSNLVSYPKSNDVAAMVAASYVLVPYGKNDIGQLDRFSFYLD
;
A
#
# COMPACT_ATOMS: atom_id res chain seq x y z
N MET A 1 11.33 -3.59 10.20
CA MET A 1 10.96 -5.01 10.23
C MET A 1 9.71 -5.30 9.39
N ALA A 2 8.64 -4.52 9.50
CA ALA A 2 7.39 -4.77 8.77
C ALA A 2 7.56 -4.88 7.23
N GLU A 3 8.40 -4.03 6.65
CA GLU A 3 8.79 -4.10 5.23
C GLU A 3 9.35 -5.48 4.84
N ALA A 4 10.38 -5.95 5.56
CA ALA A 4 11.00 -7.26 5.32
C ALA A 4 10.01 -8.42 5.41
N LEU A 5 9.09 -8.38 6.40
CA LEU A 5 8.05 -9.40 6.53
C LEU A 5 7.05 -9.35 5.39
N THR A 6 6.74 -8.15 4.88
CA THR A 6 5.81 -7.96 3.77
C THR A 6 6.43 -8.44 2.45
N GLN A 7 7.70 -8.13 2.23
CA GLN A 7 8.47 -8.63 1.09
C GLN A 7 8.61 -10.16 1.12
N ASP A 8 8.98 -10.75 2.26
CA ASP A 8 9.08 -12.20 2.43
C ASP A 8 7.73 -12.91 2.18
N TRP A 9 6.63 -12.34 2.68
CA TRP A 9 5.29 -12.87 2.42
C TRP A 9 4.94 -12.85 0.93
N ALA A 10 5.13 -11.70 0.26
CA ALA A 10 4.87 -11.58 -1.17
C ALA A 10 5.73 -12.56 -1.99
N ALA A 11 7.01 -12.70 -1.63
CA ALA A 11 7.92 -13.62 -2.29
C ALA A 11 7.48 -15.09 -2.15
N ARG A 12 7.04 -15.50 -0.96
CA ARG A 12 6.52 -16.87 -0.74
C ARG A 12 5.25 -17.13 -1.54
N ASP A 13 4.32 -16.18 -1.61
CA ASP A 13 3.10 -16.32 -2.42
C ASP A 13 3.43 -16.46 -3.92
N LEU A 14 4.32 -15.61 -4.44
CA LEU A 14 4.76 -15.66 -5.84
C LEU A 14 5.40 -17.01 -6.20
N ASN A 15 6.25 -17.54 -5.32
CA ASN A 15 6.92 -18.83 -5.50
C ASN A 15 5.94 -20.00 -5.42
N ALA A 16 5.06 -20.01 -4.43
CA ALA A 16 4.10 -21.10 -4.24
C ALA A 16 3.10 -21.20 -5.41
N ASN A 17 2.73 -20.07 -5.99
CA ASN A 17 1.72 -20.00 -7.05
C ASN A 17 2.30 -19.92 -8.47
N GLN A 18 3.64 -19.97 -8.63
CA GLN A 18 4.34 -19.85 -9.92
C GLN A 18 3.76 -18.74 -10.80
N ARG A 19 3.73 -17.50 -10.32
CA ARG A 19 3.04 -16.38 -10.99
C ARG A 19 3.98 -15.53 -11.87
N PRO A 20 4.26 -15.89 -13.14
CA PRO A 20 4.91 -14.95 -14.05
C PRO A 20 3.97 -13.75 -14.28
N PRO A 21 4.51 -12.56 -14.65
CA PRO A 21 5.92 -12.28 -14.91
C PRO A 21 6.67 -11.74 -13.68
N CYS A 22 6.09 -11.81 -12.48
CA CYS A 22 6.72 -11.26 -11.28
C CYS A 22 7.58 -12.32 -10.59
N GLY A 23 8.90 -12.13 -10.60
CA GLY A 23 9.82 -12.91 -9.79
C GLY A 23 9.71 -12.57 -8.31
N SER A 24 10.14 -13.50 -7.45
CA SER A 24 10.16 -13.34 -6.00
C SER A 24 11.51 -12.84 -5.51
N LEU A 25 11.56 -12.24 -4.31
CA LEU A 25 12.80 -11.98 -3.59
C LEU A 25 12.83 -12.66 -2.24
N GLY A 26 13.73 -13.62 -2.07
CA GLY A 26 14.00 -14.20 -0.77
C GLY A 26 14.61 -13.16 0.18
N VAL A 27 13.93 -12.90 1.30
CA VAL A 27 14.54 -12.21 2.45
C VAL A 27 15.24 -13.25 3.30
N TYR A 28 16.55 -13.13 3.46
CA TYR A 28 17.35 -14.07 4.26
C TYR A 28 17.37 -13.68 5.73
N ASN A 29 17.41 -12.39 6.04
CA ASN A 29 17.43 -11.90 7.40
C ASN A 29 16.93 -10.45 7.49
N ALA A 30 16.39 -10.06 8.63
CA ALA A 30 16.06 -8.68 8.94
C ALA A 30 16.31 -8.40 10.42
N PHE A 31 16.99 -7.30 10.71
CA PHE A 31 17.34 -6.93 12.08
C PHE A 31 17.42 -5.41 12.22
N SER A 32 17.43 -4.95 13.47
CA SER A 32 17.55 -3.52 13.78
C SER A 32 18.72 -3.27 14.70
N ARG A 33 19.39 -2.14 14.51
CA ARG A 33 20.39 -1.62 15.44
C ARG A 33 19.84 -0.36 16.10
N ALA A 34 19.94 -0.29 17.43
CA ALA A 34 19.68 0.95 18.13
C ALA A 34 20.69 2.01 17.68
N ASN A 35 20.19 3.19 17.29
CA ASN A 35 21.00 4.35 17.01
C ASN A 35 20.38 5.56 17.74
N PRO A 36 21.20 6.40 18.40
CA PRO A 36 20.71 7.50 19.23
C PRO A 36 19.80 8.51 18.52
N ALA A 37 19.95 8.70 17.20
CA ALA A 37 19.12 9.61 16.42
C ALA A 37 17.81 8.95 15.99
N CYS A 38 17.89 7.73 15.46
CA CYS A 38 16.75 6.91 15.09
C CYS A 38 17.17 5.43 14.97
N PRO A 39 16.31 4.45 15.30
CA PRO A 39 16.60 3.04 15.03
C PRO A 39 16.86 2.81 13.54
N ILE A 40 17.91 2.05 13.20
CA ILE A 40 18.20 1.67 11.81
C ILE A 40 17.77 0.21 11.60
N GLY A 41 16.95 -0.03 10.58
CA GLY A 41 16.60 -1.36 10.10
C GLY A 41 17.53 -1.81 8.99
N TYR A 42 17.84 -3.10 8.95
CA TYR A 42 18.60 -3.75 7.90
C TYR A 42 17.79 -4.93 7.36
N ILE A 43 17.78 -5.07 6.04
CA ILE A 43 17.19 -6.21 5.33
C ILE A 43 18.30 -6.83 4.52
N VAL A 44 18.53 -8.13 4.73
CA VAL A 44 19.46 -8.94 3.95
C VAL A 44 18.61 -9.83 3.05
N MET A 45 18.79 -9.68 1.75
CA MET A 45 17.99 -10.33 0.72
C MET A 45 18.89 -10.80 -0.43
N GLU A 46 18.30 -11.60 -1.31
CA GLU A 46 18.93 -12.04 -2.54
C GLU A 46 19.43 -10.85 -3.37
N TYR A 47 20.67 -10.94 -3.86
CA TYR A 47 21.22 -9.95 -4.77
C TYR A 47 20.66 -10.18 -6.18
N ILE A 48 20.05 -9.15 -6.74
CA ILE A 48 19.52 -9.18 -8.10
C ILE A 48 20.53 -8.59 -9.05
N ASP A 49 21.16 -9.46 -9.84
CA ASP A 49 22.04 -9.06 -10.94
C ASP A 49 21.23 -8.73 -12.20
N ALA A 50 20.45 -7.66 -12.12
CA ALA A 50 19.68 -7.13 -13.23
C ALA A 50 19.66 -5.59 -13.21
N PRO A 51 19.50 -4.93 -14.36
CA PRO A 51 19.29 -3.49 -14.40
C PRO A 51 17.93 -3.12 -13.79
N ASP A 52 17.83 -1.88 -13.31
CA ASP A 52 16.54 -1.28 -12.98
C ASP A 52 15.68 -1.14 -14.25
N CYS A 53 14.37 -1.10 -14.06
CA CYS A 53 13.46 -0.65 -15.10
C CYS A 53 13.67 0.85 -15.38
N ASP A 54 13.25 1.27 -16.56
CA ASP A 54 13.25 2.65 -17.02
C ASP A 54 11.84 3.10 -17.46
N GLU A 55 11.73 4.35 -17.89
CA GLU A 55 10.46 5.00 -18.28
C GLU A 55 9.72 4.30 -19.45
N GLY A 56 10.40 3.41 -20.19
CA GLY A 56 9.83 2.63 -21.29
C GLY A 56 9.33 1.23 -20.90
N ASP A 57 9.50 0.80 -19.65
CA ASP A 57 9.10 -0.54 -19.19
C ASP A 57 7.70 -0.57 -18.55
N ASP A 58 6.85 0.44 -18.78
CA ASP A 58 5.53 0.56 -18.14
C ASP A 58 4.64 -0.67 -18.36
N GLN A 59 4.72 -1.30 -19.53
CA GLN A 59 3.98 -2.54 -19.81
C GLN A 59 4.51 -3.75 -19.03
N LEU A 60 5.82 -3.84 -18.83
CA LEU A 60 6.44 -4.92 -18.05
C LEU A 60 6.05 -4.77 -16.58
N VAL A 61 6.21 -3.56 -16.04
CA VAL A 61 5.87 -3.25 -14.65
C VAL A 61 4.37 -3.38 -14.41
N ALA A 62 3.51 -2.96 -15.33
CA ALA A 62 2.06 -3.16 -15.20
C ALA A 62 1.66 -4.63 -15.05
N ARG A 63 2.29 -5.55 -15.80
CA ARG A 63 2.03 -6.97 -15.61
C ARG A 63 2.54 -7.48 -14.26
N ALA A 64 3.68 -6.98 -13.78
CA ALA A 64 4.18 -7.34 -12.45
C ALA A 64 3.24 -6.84 -11.35
N VAL A 65 2.81 -5.58 -11.43
CA VAL A 65 1.85 -4.97 -10.50
C VAL A 65 0.51 -5.71 -10.53
N GLN A 66 0.01 -6.10 -11.70
CA GLN A 66 -1.19 -6.93 -11.83
C GLN A 66 -1.07 -8.23 -11.04
N THR A 67 0.09 -8.88 -11.08
CA THR A 67 0.37 -10.08 -10.29
C THR A 67 0.44 -9.79 -8.79
N LEU A 68 1.12 -8.71 -8.40
CA LEU A 68 1.27 -8.31 -7.01
C LEU A 68 -0.07 -8.02 -6.34
N ILE A 69 -0.97 -7.28 -6.99
CA ILE A 69 -2.28 -6.94 -6.40
C ILE A 69 -3.22 -8.15 -6.25
N CYS A 70 -2.86 -9.30 -6.82
CA CYS A 70 -3.58 -10.57 -6.60
C CYS A 70 -3.09 -11.31 -5.34
N ILE A 71 -2.01 -10.89 -4.69
CA ILE A 71 -1.48 -11.53 -3.48
C ILE A 71 -2.42 -11.23 -2.31
N GLN A 72 -2.86 -12.27 -1.61
CA GLN A 72 -3.75 -12.16 -0.46
C GLN A 72 -2.94 -11.90 0.82
N GLY A 73 -3.50 -11.08 1.71
CA GLY A 73 -2.87 -10.79 3.00
C GLY A 73 -2.92 -11.96 3.98
N PRO A 74 -1.95 -12.03 4.91
CA PRO A 74 -1.92 -13.06 5.95
C PRO A 74 -2.98 -12.85 7.05
N SER A 75 -3.66 -11.70 7.05
CA SER A 75 -4.64 -11.34 8.07
C SER A 75 -5.69 -10.39 7.52
N SER A 76 -6.76 -10.18 8.30
CA SER A 76 -7.82 -9.20 8.01
C SER A 76 -7.51 -7.79 8.51
N ALA A 77 -6.36 -7.55 9.15
CA ALA A 77 -5.98 -6.24 9.68
C ALA A 77 -5.25 -5.41 8.61
N PRO A 78 -5.70 -4.17 8.31
CA PRO A 78 -5.02 -3.30 7.34
C PRO A 78 -3.60 -2.92 7.78
N GLY A 79 -2.65 -3.00 6.85
CA GLY A 79 -1.26 -2.60 7.07
C GLY A 79 -0.23 -3.63 6.59
N PRO A 80 1.05 -3.46 6.98
CA PRO A 80 2.11 -4.39 6.59
C PRO A 80 2.05 -5.70 7.39
N VAL A 81 2.77 -6.72 6.92
CA VAL A 81 2.90 -7.99 7.64
C VAL A 81 3.61 -7.79 8.97
N GLY A 82 3.11 -8.46 10.01
CA GLY A 82 3.54 -8.23 11.40
C GLY A 82 2.83 -7.06 12.08
N GLY A 83 1.93 -6.37 11.37
CA GLY A 83 1.18 -5.22 11.86
C GLY A 83 2.00 -3.93 11.86
N GLY A 84 1.30 -2.82 12.07
CA GLY A 84 1.89 -1.48 12.04
C GLY A 84 0.94 -0.47 11.43
N ARG A 85 1.44 0.75 11.28
CA ARG A 85 0.70 1.82 10.59
C ARG A 85 0.65 1.51 9.10
N VAL A 86 -0.44 1.92 8.46
CA VAL A 86 -0.58 1.86 7.00
C VAL A 86 0.34 2.91 6.39
N ILE A 87 1.13 2.49 5.41
CA ILE A 87 1.96 3.37 4.58
C ILE A 87 1.33 3.38 3.18
N HIS A 88 0.68 4.50 2.84
CA HIS A 88 -0.07 4.73 1.61
C HIS A 88 -0.24 6.24 1.39
N ASN A 89 -0.24 6.68 0.13
CA ASN A 89 -0.48 8.07 -0.26
C ASN A 89 -1.88 8.62 0.08
N PHE A 90 -2.71 7.85 0.79
CA PHE A 90 -3.97 8.30 1.36
C PHE A 90 -3.71 9.28 2.52
N SER A 91 -2.70 8.99 3.34
CA SER A 91 -2.31 9.81 4.49
C SER A 91 -1.37 10.94 4.07
N THR A 92 -1.38 12.07 4.78
CA THR A 92 -0.32 13.08 4.65
C THR A 92 1.01 12.47 5.07
N GLU A 93 2.10 12.76 4.37
CA GLU A 93 3.41 12.11 4.62
C GLU A 93 3.38 10.57 4.53
N TRP A 94 2.42 10.03 3.75
CA TRP A 94 2.26 8.60 3.45
C TRP A 94 1.94 7.67 4.62
N THR A 95 2.14 8.05 5.88
CA THR A 95 1.96 7.14 7.02
C THR A 95 0.75 7.51 7.86
N SER A 96 -0.15 6.56 8.12
CA SER A 96 -1.30 6.76 8.99
C SER A 96 -0.87 7.13 10.43
N ALA A 97 -1.66 7.94 11.13
CA ALA A 97 -1.35 8.28 12.53
C ALA A 97 -1.51 7.07 13.48
N ILE A 98 -2.38 6.13 13.12
CA ILE A 98 -2.77 4.97 13.93
C ILE A 98 -2.63 3.67 13.16
N THR A 99 -2.52 2.58 13.91
CA THR A 99 -2.66 1.21 13.41
C THR A 99 -4.14 0.86 13.35
N TYR A 100 -4.61 0.29 12.24
CA TYR A 100 -5.98 -0.21 12.12
C TYR A 100 -6.00 -1.71 12.38
N TYR A 101 -6.75 -2.15 13.39
CA TYR A 101 -6.86 -3.57 13.72
C TYR A 101 -7.95 -4.29 12.90
N THR A 102 -8.83 -3.54 12.24
CA THR A 102 -9.90 -4.06 11.38
C THR A 102 -10.17 -3.11 10.22
N VAL A 103 -10.72 -3.64 9.12
CA VAL A 103 -11.21 -2.83 7.99
C VAL A 103 -12.30 -1.86 8.45
N LYS A 104 -13.18 -2.29 9.36
CA LYS A 104 -14.16 -1.41 10.01
C LYS A 104 -13.55 -0.17 10.66
N LYS A 105 -12.41 -0.29 11.36
CA LYS A 105 -11.75 0.87 11.97
C LYS A 105 -11.16 1.83 10.93
N LEU A 106 -10.65 1.29 9.82
CA LEU A 106 -10.22 2.10 8.67
C LEU A 106 -11.41 2.85 8.06
N GLN A 107 -12.53 2.16 7.85
CA GLN A 107 -13.79 2.74 7.36
C GLN A 107 -14.34 3.83 8.27
N GLU A 108 -14.43 3.55 9.59
CA GLU A 108 -14.90 4.50 10.60
C GLU A 108 -14.07 5.78 10.60
N HIS A 109 -12.75 5.68 10.44
CA HIS A 109 -11.88 6.83 10.35
C HIS A 109 -12.17 7.67 9.09
N MET A 110 -12.30 7.04 7.92
CA MET A 110 -12.64 7.74 6.68
C MET A 110 -14.01 8.42 6.75
N ASN A 111 -15.01 7.73 7.30
CA ASN A 111 -16.34 8.29 7.52
C ASN A 111 -16.34 9.41 8.57
N GLY A 112 -15.45 9.32 9.56
CA GLY A 112 -15.21 10.37 10.53
C GLY A 112 -14.61 11.63 9.92
N LEU A 113 -13.78 11.53 8.88
CA LEU A 113 -13.28 12.69 8.12
C LEU A 113 -14.42 13.44 7.44
N PHE A 114 -15.36 12.74 6.80
CA PHE A 114 -16.54 13.39 6.23
C PHE A 114 -17.39 14.05 7.30
N LYS A 115 -17.65 13.35 8.42
CA LYS A 115 -18.40 13.93 9.54
C LYS A 115 -17.74 15.21 10.07
N TYR A 116 -16.42 15.22 10.22
CA TYR A 116 -15.65 16.39 10.66
C TYR A 116 -15.85 17.59 9.71
N MET A 117 -15.96 17.34 8.41
CA MET A 117 -16.20 18.38 7.40
C MET A 117 -17.69 18.78 7.25
N GLY A 118 -18.61 18.17 7.99
CA GLY A 118 -20.05 18.35 7.75
C GLY A 118 -20.54 17.71 6.45
N ASP A 119 -19.78 16.77 5.89
CA ASP A 119 -20.07 16.08 4.64
C ASP A 119 -20.89 14.80 4.89
N THR A 120 -21.93 14.61 4.09
CA THR A 120 -22.86 13.47 4.18
C THR A 120 -22.37 12.22 3.46
N ARG A 121 -21.31 12.32 2.64
CA ARG A 121 -20.71 11.16 1.97
C ARG A 121 -20.25 10.11 2.98
N ARG A 122 -20.34 8.85 2.57
CA ARG A 122 -19.86 7.70 3.32
C ARG A 122 -19.18 6.72 2.35
N VAL A 123 -18.28 5.92 2.90
CA VAL A 123 -17.62 4.82 2.21
C VAL A 123 -17.89 3.52 2.95
N ASP A 124 -17.96 2.43 2.19
CA ASP A 124 -18.08 1.05 2.64
C ASP A 124 -16.91 0.21 2.09
N VAL A 125 -15.73 0.43 2.66
CA VAL A 125 -14.51 -0.30 2.28
C VAL A 125 -14.48 -1.73 2.82
N GLU A 126 -15.36 -2.09 3.76
CA GLU A 126 -15.58 -3.48 4.17
C GLU A 126 -16.18 -4.31 3.02
N ALA A 127 -17.13 -3.74 2.27
CA ALA A 127 -17.72 -4.38 1.10
C ALA A 127 -16.71 -4.65 -0.03
N ASP A 128 -15.60 -3.92 -0.08
CA ASP A 128 -14.55 -4.11 -1.08
C ASP A 128 -13.60 -5.28 -0.77
N ALA A 129 -13.62 -5.81 0.47
CA ALA A 129 -12.69 -6.85 0.92
C ALA A 129 -13.37 -8.15 1.40
N PRO A 130 -14.38 -8.71 0.70
CA PRO A 130 -15.09 -9.92 1.15
C PRO A 130 -14.17 -11.14 1.17
N ASP A 131 -13.20 -11.19 0.25
CA ASP A 131 -12.19 -12.24 0.16
C ASP A 131 -10.88 -11.85 0.89
N GLY A 132 -10.95 -10.87 1.78
CA GLY A 132 -9.82 -10.35 2.53
C GLY A 132 -8.99 -9.31 1.78
N LEU A 133 -7.87 -8.94 2.40
CA LEU A 133 -7.02 -7.84 1.94
C LEU A 133 -6.08 -8.28 0.82
N ARG A 134 -5.71 -7.33 -0.03
CA ARG A 134 -4.77 -7.54 -1.13
C ARG A 134 -3.52 -6.68 -0.95
N LEU A 135 -2.40 -7.18 -1.47
CA LEU A 135 -1.16 -6.41 -1.49
C LEU A 135 -1.38 -5.14 -2.33
N CYS A 136 -1.06 -3.99 -1.76
CA CYS A 136 -1.27 -2.68 -2.35
C CYS A 136 0.07 -1.96 -2.45
N PRO A 137 0.82 -2.12 -3.56
CA PRO A 137 2.02 -1.34 -3.81
C PRO A 137 1.62 0.11 -4.13
N CYS A 138 2.13 1.06 -3.35
CA CYS A 138 1.79 2.48 -3.51
C CYS A 138 2.91 3.30 -4.19
N ASP A 139 4.16 2.83 -4.15
CA ASP A 139 5.32 3.54 -4.70
C ASP A 139 5.83 2.90 -6.00
N ILE A 140 5.06 3.10 -7.07
CA ILE A 140 5.37 2.54 -8.40
C ILE A 140 6.32 3.48 -9.13
N THR A 141 7.62 3.21 -9.06
CA THR A 141 8.64 3.95 -9.81
C THR A 141 9.57 2.97 -10.54
N PRO A 142 10.21 3.34 -11.67
CA PRO A 142 11.06 2.40 -12.41
C PRO A 142 12.20 1.81 -11.56
N GLY A 143 12.79 2.61 -10.65
CA GLY A 143 13.87 2.18 -9.76
C GLY A 143 13.45 1.12 -8.73
N ASN A 144 12.15 0.99 -8.45
CA ASN A 144 11.62 -0.04 -7.57
C ASN A 144 11.34 -1.36 -8.31
N PHE A 145 11.78 -1.51 -9.57
CA PHE A 145 11.63 -2.76 -10.31
C PHE A 145 12.91 -3.11 -11.06
N LYS A 146 13.29 -4.39 -11.04
CA LYS A 146 14.40 -4.95 -11.80
C LYS A 146 13.87 -5.76 -12.97
N LYS A 147 14.53 -5.71 -14.13
CA LYS A 147 14.12 -6.46 -15.34
C LYS A 147 15.18 -7.45 -15.81
N TYR A 148 14.78 -8.71 -15.98
CA TYR A 148 15.60 -9.73 -16.62
C TYR A 148 15.36 -9.76 -18.14
N ARG A 149 16.30 -10.35 -18.88
CA ARG A 149 16.23 -10.46 -20.35
C ARG A 149 15.08 -11.32 -20.85
N ASP A 150 14.59 -12.24 -20.01
CA ASP A 150 13.45 -13.11 -20.32
C ASP A 150 12.09 -12.43 -20.10
N GLY A 151 12.09 -11.15 -19.67
CA GLY A 151 10.88 -10.39 -19.38
C GLY A 151 10.35 -10.57 -17.96
N THR A 152 11.05 -11.32 -17.10
CA THR A 152 10.75 -11.39 -15.67
C THR A 152 11.05 -10.05 -15.02
N VAL A 153 10.12 -9.57 -14.20
CA VAL A 153 10.26 -8.34 -13.42
C VAL A 153 10.28 -8.70 -11.94
N VAL A 154 11.17 -8.08 -11.18
CA VAL A 154 11.23 -8.25 -9.72
C VAL A 154 10.97 -6.91 -9.06
N ALA A 155 9.95 -6.86 -8.19
CA ALA A 155 9.63 -5.67 -7.42
C ALA A 155 10.54 -5.54 -6.21
N LEU A 156 11.05 -4.33 -5.99
CA LEU A 156 11.87 -3.91 -4.87
C LEU A 156 11.07 -2.97 -3.96
N ASP A 157 11.70 -2.57 -2.85
CA ASP A 157 11.22 -1.53 -1.95
C ASP A 157 9.75 -1.67 -1.53
N PHE A 158 9.53 -2.48 -0.49
CA PHE A 158 8.20 -2.73 0.05
C PHE A 158 7.82 -1.70 1.14
N HIS A 159 8.56 -0.59 1.27
CA HIS A 159 8.34 0.38 2.34
C HIS A 159 6.91 0.94 2.34
N ALA A 160 6.43 1.35 1.16
CA ALA A 160 5.07 1.85 0.94
C ALA A 160 4.12 0.76 0.38
N THR A 161 4.28 -0.48 0.86
CA THR A 161 3.44 -1.60 0.46
C THR A 161 2.73 -2.19 1.69
N CYS A 162 1.40 -2.25 1.63
CA CYS A 162 0.55 -2.77 2.71
C CYS A 162 -0.51 -3.73 2.17
N PHE A 163 -1.11 -4.52 3.05
CA PHE A 163 -2.34 -5.25 2.76
C PHE A 163 -3.54 -4.36 3.10
N LEU A 164 -4.35 -4.04 2.09
CA LEU A 164 -5.47 -3.10 2.17
C LEU A 164 -6.69 -3.63 1.40
N PRO A 165 -7.90 -3.06 1.62
CA PRO A 165 -9.03 -3.30 0.73
C PRO A 165 -8.65 -2.95 -0.71
N PRO A 166 -9.06 -3.74 -1.72
CA PRO A 166 -8.71 -3.53 -3.13
C PRO A 166 -8.92 -2.10 -3.65
N SER A 167 -9.93 -1.38 -3.16
CA SER A 167 -10.19 0.01 -3.54
C SER A 167 -9.07 0.98 -3.17
N PHE A 168 -8.22 0.66 -2.18
CA PHE A 168 -7.03 1.47 -1.88
C PHE A 168 -6.02 1.47 -3.03
N PHE A 169 -5.89 0.38 -3.78
CA PHE A 169 -5.03 0.40 -4.97
C PHE A 169 -5.56 1.41 -6.00
N ALA A 170 -6.87 1.49 -6.20
CA ALA A 170 -7.46 2.51 -7.05
C ALA A 170 -7.18 3.93 -6.53
N VAL A 171 -7.25 4.16 -5.21
CA VAL A 171 -6.86 5.45 -4.61
C VAL A 171 -5.39 5.76 -4.87
N ALA A 172 -4.49 4.78 -4.74
CA ALA A 172 -3.07 4.97 -5.04
C ALA A 172 -2.87 5.43 -6.49
N MET A 173 -3.59 4.81 -7.42
CA MET A 173 -3.52 5.10 -8.85
C MET A 173 -4.11 6.47 -9.22
N GLU A 174 -5.22 6.89 -8.60
CA GLU A 174 -5.82 8.22 -8.81
C GLU A 174 -4.94 9.35 -8.26
N LYS A 175 -4.14 9.06 -7.23
CA LYS A 175 -3.24 10.02 -6.58
C LYS A 175 -1.79 9.91 -7.06
N VAL A 176 -1.54 9.15 -8.11
CA VAL A 176 -0.18 8.87 -8.58
C VAL A 176 0.50 10.13 -9.10
N MET A 177 1.76 10.32 -8.71
CA MET A 177 2.59 11.43 -9.19
C MET A 177 3.64 10.87 -10.16
N GLY A 178 3.77 11.48 -11.34
CA GLY A 178 4.75 11.08 -12.35
C GLY A 178 4.18 10.31 -13.52
N ILE A 179 4.82 10.47 -14.69
CA ILE A 179 4.34 9.95 -15.97
C ILE A 179 4.39 8.42 -16.00
N PHE A 180 5.48 7.81 -15.50
CA PHE A 180 5.64 6.35 -15.48
C PHE A 180 4.49 5.65 -14.76
N ALA A 181 4.27 6.05 -13.51
CA ALA A 181 3.30 5.42 -12.63
C ALA A 181 1.86 5.65 -13.13
N TRP A 182 1.60 6.80 -13.77
CA TRP A 182 0.36 7.05 -14.51
C TRP A 182 0.18 6.13 -15.74
N LYS A 183 1.25 5.84 -16.51
CA LYS A 183 1.16 4.86 -17.60
C LYS A 183 0.84 3.46 -17.07
N VAL A 184 1.57 3.04 -16.03
CA VAL A 184 1.34 1.74 -15.37
C VAL A 184 -0.11 1.64 -14.89
N SER A 185 -0.64 2.67 -14.23
CA SER A 185 -1.99 2.65 -13.69
C SER A 185 -3.09 2.49 -14.75
N ASN A 186 -2.84 2.95 -15.98
CA ASN A 186 -3.75 2.77 -17.12
C ASN A 186 -3.70 1.37 -17.73
N LEU A 187 -2.68 0.57 -17.39
CA LEU A 187 -2.47 -0.78 -17.93
C LEU A 187 -2.86 -1.90 -16.95
N VAL A 188 -2.98 -1.59 -15.66
CA VAL A 188 -3.39 -2.55 -14.63
C VAL A 188 -4.91 -2.59 -14.51
N SER A 189 -5.48 -3.79 -14.44
CA SER A 189 -6.90 -4.02 -14.15
C SER A 189 -7.09 -4.26 -12.66
N TYR A 190 -7.80 -3.36 -12.00
CA TYR A 190 -8.11 -3.42 -10.56
C TYR A 190 -9.57 -3.05 -10.30
N PRO A 191 -10.19 -3.58 -9.22
CA PRO A 191 -11.53 -3.21 -8.84
C PRO A 191 -11.62 -1.70 -8.56
N LYS A 192 -12.49 -1.01 -9.31
CA LYS A 192 -12.84 0.39 -9.04
C LYS A 192 -14.14 0.39 -8.25
N SER A 193 -14.04 0.56 -6.93
CA SER A 193 -15.21 0.78 -6.09
C SER A 193 -15.85 2.13 -6.44
N ASN A 194 -17.18 2.23 -6.30
CA ASN A 194 -17.88 3.51 -6.45
C ASN A 194 -17.41 4.53 -5.40
N ASP A 195 -16.80 4.06 -4.31
CA ASP A 195 -16.34 4.89 -3.22
C ASP A 195 -14.99 5.56 -3.48
N VAL A 196 -14.23 5.17 -4.51
CA VAL A 196 -12.87 5.68 -4.76
C VAL A 196 -12.81 7.21 -4.80
N ALA A 197 -13.77 7.86 -5.47
CA ALA A 197 -13.82 9.32 -5.52
C ALA A 197 -14.04 9.95 -4.13
N ALA A 198 -14.88 9.33 -3.30
CA ALA A 198 -15.06 9.74 -1.91
C ALA A 198 -13.78 9.49 -1.10
N MET A 199 -13.15 8.31 -1.22
CA MET A 199 -11.90 8.00 -0.55
C MET A 199 -10.79 9.01 -0.89
N VAL A 200 -10.63 9.38 -2.15
CA VAL A 200 -9.68 10.42 -2.59
C VAL A 200 -10.03 11.77 -1.95
N ALA A 201 -11.31 12.15 -1.91
CA ALA A 201 -11.73 13.37 -1.24
C ALA A 201 -11.43 13.35 0.27
N ALA A 202 -11.65 12.23 0.96
CA ALA A 202 -11.29 12.05 2.37
C ALA A 202 -9.78 12.20 2.60
N SER A 203 -8.95 11.66 1.70
CA SER A 203 -7.49 11.88 1.75
C SER A 203 -7.12 13.37 1.67
N TYR A 204 -7.77 14.14 0.79
CA TYR A 204 -7.51 15.58 0.66
C TYR A 204 -7.95 16.39 1.89
N VAL A 205 -8.91 15.92 2.69
CA VAL A 205 -9.29 16.56 3.96
C VAL A 205 -8.11 16.63 4.92
N LEU A 206 -7.18 15.67 4.88
CA LEU A 206 -6.02 15.62 5.78
C LEU A 206 -4.98 16.71 5.48
N VAL A 207 -4.89 17.15 4.22
CA VAL A 207 -3.81 18.03 3.72
C VAL A 207 -3.77 19.40 4.41
N PRO A 208 -4.87 20.18 4.50
CA PRO A 208 -4.85 21.50 5.13
C PRO A 208 -4.45 21.50 6.60
N TYR A 209 -4.62 20.37 7.30
CA TYR A 209 -4.33 20.24 8.71
C TYR A 209 -2.97 19.61 9.01
N GLY A 210 -2.33 18.96 8.02
CA GLY A 210 -1.07 18.24 8.19
C GLY A 210 -1.14 17.14 9.26
N LYS A 211 -2.33 16.56 9.48
CA LYS A 211 -2.60 15.59 10.55
C LYS A 211 -3.42 14.42 10.02
N ASN A 212 -2.99 13.22 10.38
CA ASN A 212 -3.62 11.95 9.98
C ASN A 212 -4.56 11.35 11.04
N ASP A 213 -4.87 12.07 12.11
CA ASP A 213 -5.71 11.61 13.22
C ASP A 213 -7.07 12.30 13.32
N ILE A 214 -7.38 13.19 12.37
CA ILE A 214 -8.68 13.85 12.26
C ILE A 214 -9.75 12.81 11.91
N GLY A 215 -10.95 12.95 12.46
CA GLY A 215 -12.03 11.98 12.20
C GLY A 215 -11.93 10.68 13.01
N GLN A 216 -10.92 10.51 13.86
CA GLN A 216 -10.91 9.39 14.82
C GLN A 216 -11.98 9.60 15.90
N LEU A 217 -12.97 8.72 15.93
CA LEU A 217 -14.12 8.80 16.85
C LEU A 217 -13.70 8.79 18.33
N ASP A 218 -12.61 8.09 18.66
CA ASP A 218 -12.15 7.90 20.04
C ASP A 218 -11.44 9.13 20.63
N ARG A 219 -11.15 10.17 19.82
CA ARG A 219 -10.49 11.42 20.27
C ARG A 219 -11.44 12.60 20.48
N PHE A 220 -12.70 12.50 20.05
CA PHE A 220 -13.70 13.56 20.22
C PHE A 220 -14.57 13.39 21.49
N SER A 221 -14.10 12.63 22.48
CA SER A 221 -14.77 12.50 23.80
C SER A 221 -14.60 13.72 24.72
N PHE A 222 -14.02 14.82 24.26
CA PHE A 222 -13.90 16.04 25.06
C PHE A 222 -14.48 17.19 24.25
N TYR A 223 -15.44 17.89 24.86
CA TYR A 223 -16.27 18.95 24.31
C TYR A 223 -17.45 18.47 23.47
N LEU A 224 -18.51 18.07 24.16
CA LEU A 224 -19.89 18.55 23.93
C LEU A 224 -20.75 18.06 25.12
N ASP A 225 -20.69 18.83 26.21
CA ASP A 225 -21.79 19.06 27.16
C ASP A 225 -21.86 20.58 27.39
#